data_AF-A0A7J7PHX7-F1
#
_entry.id   AF-A0A7J7PHX7-F1
#
_cell.length_a   1.000
_cell.length_b   1.000
_cell.length_c   1.000
_cell.angle_alpha   90.00
_cell.angle_beta   90.00
_cell.angle_gamma   90.00
#
_symmetry.space_group_name_H-M   'P 1'
#
loop_
_entity.id
_entity.type
_entity.pdbx_description
1 polymer ?
#
loop_
_entity_poly.entity_id
_entity_poly.type
_entity_poly.pdbx_seq_one_letter_code
_entity_poly.pdbx_strand_id
1 'polypeptide(L)'
;MVYGPTADGSIRGCPSNVNPNCVSTGSINDAYSPAWRAGEPSPALAAELLEDVVASKLEGARLLRSMSLQSGAEYRAFGVQSLFGEDVMEFVIKPESVQDRKWQGDASGPLVTYRSMAGSVKYIWPIQQPVGDFDAQRKRLKQVRNELGWQVIGCELLECYQ
;
A
#
# COMPACT_ATOMS: atom_id res chain seq x y z
N MET A 1 6.93 0.06 16.36
CA MET A 1 6.14 0.27 15.13
C MET A 1 4.99 -0.72 15.14
N VAL A 2 3.74 -0.28 14.96
CA VAL A 2 2.56 -1.16 14.99
C VAL A 2 2.04 -1.33 13.56
N TYR A 3 2.20 -2.53 13.04
CA TYR A 3 1.61 -2.98 11.78
C TYR A 3 0.50 -4.01 12.09
N GLY A 4 -0.50 -4.05 11.22
CA GLY A 4 -1.70 -4.86 11.35
C GLY A 4 -2.93 -4.05 10.96
N PRO A 5 -3.98 -4.73 10.46
CA PRO A 5 -5.24 -4.07 10.17
C PRO A 5 -5.86 -3.46 11.44
N THR A 6 -6.78 -2.53 11.25
CA THR A 6 -7.66 -2.04 12.31
C THR A 6 -8.66 -3.12 12.74
N ALA A 7 -9.37 -2.88 13.84
CA ALA A 7 -10.37 -3.85 14.33
C ALA A 7 -11.50 -4.11 13.32
N ASP A 8 -11.79 -3.13 12.47
CA ASP A 8 -12.73 -3.21 11.34
C ASP A 8 -12.12 -3.84 10.07
N GLY A 9 -10.86 -4.31 10.12
CA GLY A 9 -10.21 -4.95 8.98
C GLY A 9 -9.79 -3.98 7.86
N SER A 10 -9.54 -2.71 8.19
CA SER A 10 -9.05 -1.69 7.25
C SER A 10 -7.57 -1.40 7.46
N ILE A 11 -6.93 -0.80 6.45
CA ILE A 11 -5.56 -0.33 6.60
C ILE A 11 -5.52 0.90 7.51
N ARG A 12 -4.49 0.99 8.34
CA ARG A 12 -4.26 2.16 9.20
C ARG A 12 -3.74 3.34 8.38
N GLY A 13 -4.06 4.55 8.81
CA GLY A 13 -3.43 5.77 8.30
C GLY A 13 -1.94 5.86 8.65
N CYS A 14 -1.28 6.86 8.07
CA CYS A 14 0.11 7.17 8.42
C CYS A 14 0.21 7.76 9.82
N PRO A 15 1.10 7.26 10.68
CA PRO A 15 1.32 7.86 11.99
C PRO A 15 2.02 9.22 11.83
N SER A 16 1.67 10.18 12.67
CA SER A 16 2.16 11.56 12.59
C SER A 16 3.67 11.69 12.77
N ASN A 17 4.30 10.76 13.48
CA ASN A 17 5.74 10.75 13.77
C ASN A 17 6.61 10.14 12.65
N VAL A 18 6.02 9.64 11.56
CA VAL A 18 6.76 9.06 10.42
C VAL A 18 6.67 9.94 9.16
N ASN A 19 5.83 10.97 9.17
CA ASN A 19 5.69 11.94 8.07
C ASN A 19 7.02 12.73 7.88
N PRO A 20 7.51 12.97 6.65
CA PRO A 20 6.91 12.71 5.32
C PRO A 20 7.11 11.29 4.75
N ASN A 21 7.74 10.38 5.49
CA ASN A 21 8.22 9.08 4.98
C ASN A 21 7.17 7.97 5.09
N CYS A 22 5.89 8.32 4.91
CA CYS A 22 4.78 7.38 4.96
C CYS A 22 3.72 7.73 3.92
N VAL A 23 3.14 6.70 3.32
CA VAL A 23 2.04 6.79 2.35
C VAL A 23 0.97 5.78 2.73
N SER A 24 -0.30 6.17 2.74
CA SER A 24 -1.40 5.26 3.07
C SER A 24 -2.69 5.63 2.33
N THR A 25 -3.45 4.62 1.91
CA THR A 25 -4.82 4.81 1.39
C THR A 25 -5.83 5.13 2.49
N GLY A 26 -5.47 4.95 3.77
CA GLY A 26 -6.28 5.28 4.93
C GLY A 26 -5.92 6.62 5.58
N SER A 27 -5.11 7.46 4.93
CA SER A 27 -4.76 8.79 5.45
C SER A 27 -5.78 9.86 5.05
N ILE A 28 -5.87 10.93 5.84
CA ILE A 28 -6.73 12.10 5.57
C ILE A 28 -5.93 13.39 5.29
N ASN A 29 -4.63 13.26 5.06
CA ASN A 29 -3.68 14.36 4.84
C ASN A 29 -2.81 14.08 3.59
N ASP A 30 -1.74 14.85 3.38
CA ASP A 30 -0.83 14.73 2.22
C ASP A 30 -0.15 13.35 2.07
N ALA A 31 -0.19 12.50 3.09
CA ALA A 31 0.25 11.11 3.02
C ALA A 31 -0.78 10.18 2.31
N TYR A 32 -1.94 10.72 1.90
CA TYR A 32 -2.95 9.98 1.17
C TYR A 32 -2.46 9.55 -0.22
N SER A 33 -2.88 8.36 -0.63
CA SER A 33 -2.71 7.84 -1.98
C SER A 33 -3.95 7.03 -2.36
N PRO A 34 -4.40 7.07 -3.63
CA PRO A 34 -5.59 6.34 -4.05
C PRO A 34 -5.39 4.83 -3.96
N ALA A 35 -6.45 4.12 -3.58
CA ALA A 35 -6.49 2.67 -3.56
C ALA A 35 -6.34 2.08 -4.98
N TRP A 36 -5.98 0.80 -5.05
CA TRP A 36 -5.85 0.10 -6.32
C TRP A 36 -6.98 -0.90 -6.51
N ARG A 37 -7.12 -1.33 -7.75
CA ARG A 37 -8.03 -2.37 -8.17
C ARG A 37 -7.21 -3.51 -8.77
N ALA A 38 -7.30 -4.66 -8.12
CA ALA A 38 -6.70 -5.91 -8.57
C ALA A 38 -7.43 -6.39 -9.85
N GLY A 39 -6.69 -7.00 -10.77
CA GLY A 39 -7.25 -7.59 -11.99
C GLY A 39 -7.78 -9.01 -11.78
N GLU A 40 -7.49 -9.59 -10.62
CA GLU A 40 -7.79 -10.96 -10.27
C GLU A 40 -9.24 -11.14 -9.80
N PRO A 41 -9.82 -12.33 -9.96
CA PRO A 41 -11.21 -12.60 -9.55
C PRO A 41 -11.41 -12.70 -8.03
N SER A 42 -10.34 -12.90 -7.25
CA SER A 42 -10.45 -13.12 -5.79
C SER A 42 -9.35 -12.42 -5.00
N PRO A 43 -9.62 -12.01 -3.74
CA PRO A 43 -8.61 -11.46 -2.84
C PRO A 43 -7.43 -12.38 -2.57
N ALA A 44 -7.67 -13.70 -2.49
CA ALA A 44 -6.64 -14.70 -2.27
C ALA A 44 -5.64 -14.75 -3.43
N LEU A 45 -6.13 -14.80 -4.68
CA LEU A 45 -5.25 -14.83 -5.84
C LEU A 45 -4.46 -13.52 -5.99
N ALA A 46 -5.11 -12.38 -5.75
CA ALA A 46 -4.44 -11.08 -5.74
C ALA A 46 -3.35 -11.01 -4.66
N ALA A 47 -3.57 -11.62 -3.49
CA ALA A 47 -2.57 -11.68 -2.42
C ALA A 47 -1.37 -12.55 -2.79
N GLU A 48 -1.59 -13.71 -3.41
CA GLU A 48 -0.52 -14.60 -3.88
C GLU A 48 0.35 -13.93 -4.96
N LEU A 49 -0.26 -13.28 -5.96
CA LEU A 49 0.48 -12.54 -6.98
C LEU A 49 1.23 -11.34 -6.41
N LEU A 50 0.64 -10.65 -5.44
CA LEU A 50 1.32 -9.58 -4.73
C LEU A 50 2.56 -10.09 -3.99
N GLU A 51 2.48 -11.25 -3.33
CA GLU A 51 3.64 -11.88 -2.68
C GLU A 51 4.74 -12.21 -3.69
N ASP A 52 4.38 -12.82 -4.83
CA ASP A 52 5.33 -13.18 -5.88
C ASP A 52 6.04 -11.97 -6.50
N VAL A 53 5.27 -10.91 -6.82
CA VAL A 53 5.83 -9.66 -7.35
C VAL A 53 6.72 -8.96 -6.32
N VAL A 54 6.31 -8.90 -5.06
CA VAL A 54 7.13 -8.30 -4.00
C VAL A 54 8.43 -9.09 -3.81
N ALA A 55 8.36 -10.42 -3.77
CA ALA A 55 9.54 -11.27 -3.59
C ALA A 55 10.51 -11.19 -4.78
N SER A 56 10.00 -11.06 -6.01
CA SER A 56 10.82 -11.04 -7.22
C SER A 56 11.38 -9.66 -7.58
N LYS A 57 10.67 -8.57 -7.26
CA LYS A 57 11.01 -7.21 -7.72
C LYS A 57 11.62 -6.32 -6.66
N LEU A 58 11.44 -6.64 -5.38
CA LEU A 58 11.98 -5.86 -4.27
C LEU A 58 13.08 -6.64 -3.57
N GLU A 59 14.32 -6.28 -3.86
CA GLU A 59 15.48 -6.89 -3.23
C GLU A 59 15.41 -6.76 -1.71
N GLY A 60 15.63 -7.87 -1.00
CA GLY A 60 15.56 -7.92 0.46
C GLY A 60 14.15 -7.77 1.04
N ALA A 61 13.10 -7.88 0.24
CA ALA A 61 11.73 -7.96 0.75
C ALA A 61 11.48 -9.30 1.46
N ARG A 62 10.85 -9.25 2.62
CA ARG A 62 10.45 -10.43 3.40
C ARG A 62 9.00 -10.34 3.84
N LEU A 63 8.26 -11.44 3.76
CA LEU A 63 6.92 -11.53 4.32
C LEU A 63 7.01 -11.52 5.86
N LEU A 64 6.43 -10.50 6.49
CA LEU A 64 6.35 -10.37 7.95
C LEU A 64 5.14 -11.08 8.50
N ARG A 65 4.01 -10.95 7.80
CA ARG A 65 2.72 -11.43 8.28
C ARG A 65 1.76 -11.62 7.12
N SER A 66 1.07 -12.76 7.13
CA SER A 66 -0.11 -13.03 6.31
C SER A 66 -1.27 -13.37 7.22
N MET A 67 -2.47 -12.90 6.89
CA MET A 67 -3.71 -13.33 7.55
C MET A 67 -4.88 -13.22 6.59
N SER A 68 -5.79 -14.19 6.67
CA SER A 68 -7.13 -14.10 6.10
C SER A 68 -8.08 -13.54 7.16
N LEU A 69 -8.79 -12.46 6.84
CA LEU A 69 -9.77 -11.83 7.70
C LEU A 69 -11.14 -12.50 7.53
N GLN A 70 -11.97 -12.48 8.57
CA GLN A 70 -13.32 -13.08 8.54
C GLN A 70 -14.22 -12.49 7.46
N SER A 71 -13.95 -11.26 7.00
CA SER A 71 -14.64 -10.59 5.91
C SER A 71 -14.32 -11.16 4.52
N GLY A 72 -13.44 -12.17 4.41
CA GLY A 72 -12.89 -12.65 3.15
C GLY A 72 -11.82 -11.72 2.57
N ALA A 73 -11.36 -10.74 3.34
CA ALA A 73 -10.23 -9.90 2.98
C ALA A 73 -8.90 -10.57 3.32
N GLU A 74 -7.88 -10.28 2.53
CA GLU A 74 -6.52 -10.79 2.74
C GLU A 74 -5.61 -9.67 3.18
N TYR A 75 -4.80 -9.91 4.21
CA TYR A 75 -3.78 -8.97 4.66
C TYR A 75 -2.40 -9.56 4.49
N ARG A 76 -1.49 -8.73 3.97
CA ARG A 76 -0.06 -9.04 3.82
C ARG A 76 0.76 -7.87 4.33
N ALA A 77 1.81 -8.17 5.09
CA ALA A 77 2.81 -7.22 5.51
C ALA A 77 4.20 -7.69 5.08
N PHE A 78 4.98 -6.77 4.52
CA PHE A 78 6.33 -7.02 4.03
C PHE A 78 7.30 -6.05 4.68
N GLY A 79 8.46 -6.56 5.07
CA GLY A 79 9.62 -5.77 5.48
C GLY A 79 10.50 -5.60 4.26
N VAL A 80 10.94 -4.38 3.98
CA VAL A 80 11.81 -4.07 2.85
C VAL A 80 13.02 -3.32 3.36
N GLN A 81 14.22 -3.76 2.99
CA GLN A 81 15.45 -3.09 3.38
C GLN A 81 15.50 -1.67 2.80
N SER A 82 15.86 -0.70 3.64
CA SER A 82 16.02 0.71 3.26
C SER A 82 17.32 1.27 3.81
N LEU A 83 17.71 2.47 3.34
CA LEU A 83 18.93 3.16 3.77
C LEU A 83 19.05 3.35 5.29
N PHE A 84 17.92 3.42 6.00
CA PHE A 84 17.87 3.77 7.42
C PHE A 84 17.20 2.70 8.28
N GLY A 85 17.10 1.46 7.77
CA GLY A 85 16.58 0.32 8.49
C GLY A 85 15.70 -0.57 7.62
N GLU A 86 14.57 -0.97 8.17
CA GLU A 86 13.58 -1.79 7.48
C GLU A 86 12.26 -1.03 7.39
N ASP A 87 11.82 -0.75 6.17
CA ASP A 87 10.51 -0.18 5.90
C ASP A 87 9.45 -1.27 5.94
N VAL A 88 8.22 -0.88 6.25
CA VAL A 88 7.09 -1.82 6.29
C VAL A 88 6.07 -1.41 5.24
N MET A 89 5.72 -2.36 4.38
CA MET A 89 4.60 -2.27 3.45
C MET A 89 3.48 -3.18 3.92
N GLU A 90 2.26 -2.70 3.87
CA GLU A 90 1.07 -3.43 4.28
C GLU A 90 0.00 -3.28 3.21
N PHE A 91 -0.72 -4.36 2.99
CA PHE A 91 -1.79 -4.46 2.03
C PHE A 91 -2.99 -5.13 2.70
N VAL A 92 -4.17 -4.57 2.46
CA VAL A 92 -5.45 -5.19 2.76
C VAL A 92 -6.22 -5.25 1.45
N ILE A 93 -6.48 -6.46 1.00
CA ILE A 93 -7.21 -6.77 -0.23
C ILE A 93 -8.60 -7.20 0.16
N LYS A 94 -9.60 -6.37 -0.13
CA LYS A 94 -11.01 -6.62 0.20
C LYS A 94 -11.75 -7.15 -1.03
N PRO A 95 -12.73 -8.05 -0.85
CA PRO A 95 -13.55 -8.55 -1.97
C PRO A 95 -14.44 -7.46 -2.59
N GLU A 96 -14.77 -6.41 -1.83
CA GLU A 96 -15.72 -5.39 -2.26
C GLU A 96 -15.10 -4.35 -3.21
N SER A 97 -15.70 -4.18 -4.38
CA SER A 97 -15.69 -2.91 -5.11
C SER A 97 -16.64 -1.96 -4.39
N VAL A 98 -16.15 -0.85 -3.83
CA VAL A 98 -16.98 0.11 -3.08
C VAL A 98 -18.06 0.77 -3.95
N GLN A 99 -18.03 0.59 -5.27
CA GLN A 99 -18.99 1.15 -6.19
C GLN A 99 -19.12 0.24 -7.42
N ASP A 100 -19.99 -0.77 -7.36
CA ASP A 100 -20.59 -1.30 -8.59
C ASP A 100 -21.84 -0.46 -8.90
N ARG A 101 -21.62 0.72 -9.48
CA ARG A 101 -22.70 1.59 -9.95
C ARG A 101 -23.28 1.08 -11.26
N LYS A 102 -22.83 -0.09 -11.75
CA LYS A 102 -23.12 -0.63 -13.09
C LYS A 102 -22.76 0.37 -14.20
N TRP A 103 -21.76 1.21 -13.98
CA TRP A 103 -21.22 2.10 -15.01
C TRP A 103 -20.18 1.34 -15.84
N GLN A 104 -20.09 1.60 -17.15
CA GLN A 104 -19.20 0.90 -18.10
C GLN A 104 -17.69 0.96 -17.78
N GLY A 105 -17.30 1.77 -16.81
CA GLY A 105 -15.92 1.99 -16.33
C GLY A 105 -15.67 1.39 -14.94
N ASP A 106 -16.69 0.91 -14.25
CA ASP A 106 -16.54 0.20 -12.98
C ASP A 106 -15.86 -1.16 -13.28
N ALA A 107 -14.53 -1.18 -13.28
CA ALA A 107 -13.77 -2.41 -13.44
C ALA A 107 -14.07 -3.37 -12.28
N SER A 108 -14.31 -4.64 -12.62
CA SER A 108 -14.49 -5.71 -11.63
C SER A 108 -13.13 -6.06 -11.02
N GLY A 109 -13.09 -6.28 -9.71
CA GLY A 109 -11.88 -6.74 -9.03
C GLY A 109 -11.82 -6.34 -7.54
N PRO A 110 -11.03 -7.07 -6.73
CA PRO A 110 -10.79 -6.74 -5.33
C PRO A 110 -10.24 -5.32 -5.15
N LEU A 111 -10.71 -4.66 -4.08
CA LEU A 111 -10.17 -3.38 -3.63
C LEU A 111 -8.88 -3.62 -2.85
N VAL A 112 -7.79 -2.98 -3.30
CA VAL A 112 -6.50 -3.05 -2.61
C VAL A 112 -6.22 -1.72 -1.91
N THR A 113 -6.20 -1.79 -0.58
CA THR A 113 -5.76 -0.69 0.28
C THR A 113 -4.37 -0.99 0.81
N TYR A 114 -3.55 0.04 1.00
CA TYR A 114 -2.15 -0.17 1.36
C TYR A 114 -1.60 0.95 2.22
N ARG A 115 -0.51 0.64 2.91
CA ARG A 115 0.33 1.58 3.64
C ARG A 115 1.79 1.19 3.46
N SER A 116 2.66 2.15 3.17
CA SER A 116 4.11 1.98 3.16
C SER A 116 4.72 3.03 4.08
N MET A 117 5.54 2.60 5.04
CA MET A 117 6.10 3.48 6.06
C MET A 117 7.56 3.16 6.35
N ALA A 118 8.37 4.21 6.52
CA ALA A 118 9.77 4.06 6.87
C ALA A 118 9.97 3.54 8.29
N GLY A 119 10.93 2.62 8.46
CA GLY A 119 11.32 2.01 9.73
C GLY A 119 11.74 3.00 10.81
N SER A 120 12.47 4.04 10.40
CA SER A 120 12.91 5.12 11.26
C SER A 120 13.00 6.44 10.49
N VAL A 121 12.68 7.55 11.15
CA VAL A 121 12.90 8.90 10.62
C VAL A 121 14.20 9.45 11.19
N LYS A 122 15.07 9.96 10.32
CA LYS A 122 16.29 10.67 10.72
C LYS A 122 16.04 12.17 10.70
N TYR A 123 16.63 12.89 11.64
CA TYR A 123 16.45 14.33 11.79
C TYR A 123 17.78 15.06 11.62
N ILE A 124 17.73 16.20 10.91
CA ILE A 124 18.86 17.10 10.78
C ILE A 124 18.91 17.99 12.02
N TRP A 125 20.03 17.95 12.75
CA TRP A 125 20.27 18.81 13.92
C TRP A 125 21.02 20.08 13.48
N PRO A 126 20.70 21.29 14.03
CA PRO A 126 19.78 21.60 15.15
C PRO A 126 18.33 21.87 14.77
N ILE A 127 17.98 21.94 13.49
CA ILE A 127 16.66 22.39 13.03
C ILE A 127 15.53 21.34 13.16
N GLN A 128 15.85 20.13 13.65
CA GLN A 128 14.90 19.02 13.86
C GLN A 128 14.04 18.70 12.63
N GLN A 129 14.56 18.95 11.43
CA GLN A 129 13.84 18.68 10.20
C GLN A 129 13.99 17.19 9.83
N PRO A 130 12.88 16.47 9.57
CA PRO A 130 12.98 15.08 9.13
C PRO A 130 13.62 15.01 7.74
N VAL A 131 14.55 14.07 7.58
CA VAL A 131 15.13 13.71 6.27
C VAL A 131 14.08 12.93 5.51
N GLY A 132 13.66 13.47 4.37
CA GLY A 132 12.74 12.80 3.45
C GLY A 132 13.35 11.51 2.89
N ASP A 133 12.51 10.53 2.61
CA ASP A 133 12.90 9.29 1.94
C ASP A 133 12.97 9.42 0.40
N PHE A 134 12.96 10.66 -0.13
CA PHE A 134 12.96 10.95 -1.57
C PHE A 134 11.86 10.22 -2.36
N ASP A 135 10.67 10.11 -1.75
CA ASP A 135 9.53 9.37 -2.28
C ASP A 135 9.80 7.87 -2.47
N ALA A 136 10.77 7.28 -1.74
CA ALA A 136 11.08 5.87 -1.84
C ALA A 136 9.84 5.00 -1.58
N GLN A 137 9.03 5.33 -0.57
CA GLN A 137 7.77 4.62 -0.33
C GLN A 137 6.83 4.67 -1.55
N ARG A 138 6.63 5.86 -2.15
CA ARG A 138 5.74 6.03 -3.31
C ARG A 138 6.28 5.31 -4.54
N LYS A 139 7.58 5.42 -4.82
CA LYS A 139 8.24 4.79 -5.97
C LYS A 139 8.15 3.27 -5.89
N ARG A 140 8.38 2.71 -4.71
CA ARG A 140 8.27 1.27 -4.46
C ARG A 140 6.85 0.76 -4.71
N LEU A 141 5.85 1.46 -4.15
CA LEU A 141 4.45 1.14 -4.39
C LEU A 141 4.06 1.27 -5.87
N LYS A 142 4.54 2.31 -6.57
CA LYS A 142 4.33 2.50 -8.02
C LYS A 142 4.95 1.35 -8.83
N GLN A 143 6.15 0.90 -8.46
CA GLN A 143 6.81 -0.24 -9.10
C GLN A 143 6.00 -1.53 -8.95
N VAL A 144 5.61 -1.89 -7.71
CA VAL A 144 4.81 -3.10 -7.44
C VAL A 144 3.49 -3.07 -8.22
N ARG A 145 2.79 -1.94 -8.20
CA ARG A 145 1.53 -1.77 -8.94
C ARG A 145 1.73 -1.93 -10.46
N ASN A 146 2.76 -1.33 -11.02
CA ASN A 146 3.03 -1.40 -12.45
C ASN A 146 3.34 -2.83 -12.92
N GLU A 147 4.06 -3.61 -12.11
CA GLU A 147 4.36 -5.02 -12.38
C GLU A 147 3.12 -5.90 -12.29
N LEU A 148 2.22 -5.61 -11.35
CA LEU A 148 0.92 -6.29 -11.22
C LEU A 148 -0.10 -5.87 -12.29
N GLY A 149 0.14 -4.76 -13.01
CA GLY A 149 -0.82 -4.20 -13.96
C GLY A 149 -2.11 -3.67 -13.31
N TRP A 150 -2.11 -3.43 -12.00
CA TRP A 150 -3.29 -3.01 -11.25
C TRP A 150 -3.64 -1.55 -11.49
N GLN A 151 -4.94 -1.25 -11.52
CA GLN A 151 -5.45 0.07 -11.83
C GLN A 151 -5.58 0.93 -10.57
N VAL A 152 -5.41 2.24 -10.72
CA VAL A 152 -5.71 3.20 -9.64
C VAL A 152 -7.20 3.53 -9.68
N ILE A 153 -7.87 3.40 -8.55
CA ILE A 153 -9.28 3.75 -8.43
C ILE A 153 -9.44 5.27 -8.56
N GLY A 154 -10.39 5.70 -9.40
CA GLY A 154 -10.67 7.11 -9.66
C GLY A 154 -9.93 7.71 -10.85
N CYS A 155 -9.03 6.96 -11.51
CA CYS A 155 -8.32 7.42 -12.72
C CYS A 155 -9.02 7.02 -14.04
N GLU A 156 -10.36 6.98 -14.07
CA GLU A 156 -11.17 6.69 -15.27
C GLU A 156 -11.31 7.89 -16.23
N LEU A 157 -10.98 9.09 -15.77
CA LEU A 157 -10.97 10.32 -16.57
C LEU A 157 -9.51 10.73 -16.81
N LEU A 158 -9.06 10.57 -18.05
CA LEU A 158 -7.84 11.14 -18.67
C LEU A 158 -6.82 11.73 -17.69
N GLU A 159 -5.72 10.99 -17.51
CA GLU A 159 -4.46 11.51 -16.95
C GLU A 159 -4.58 12.00 -15.50
N CYS A 160 -4.42 11.08 -14.55
CA CYS A 160 -3.82 11.43 -13.26
C CYS A 160 -2.33 11.74 -13.51
N TYR A 161 -2.04 12.90 -14.11
CA TYR A 161 -0.77 13.35 -14.69
C TYR A 161 0.52 12.85 -13.98
N GLN A 162 1.36 12.11 -14.74
CA GLN A 162 2.80 11.77 -14.54
C GLN A 162 3.23 10.88 -13.34
#